data_AF-A0AAJ5MJW6-F1
#
_entry.id   AF-A0AAJ5MJW6-F1
#
_cell.length_a   1.000
_cell.length_b   1.000
_cell.length_c   1.000
_cell.angle_alpha   90.00
_cell.angle_beta   90.00
_cell.angle_gamma   90.00
#
_symmetry.space_group_name_H-M   'P 1'
#
loop_
_entity.id
_entity.type
_entity.pdbx_description
1 polymer ?
#
loop_
_entity_poly.entity_id
_entity_poly.type
_entity_poly.pdbx_seq_one_letter_code
_entity_poly.pdbx_strand_id
1 'polypeptide(L)'
;MLINGYQSYQYLPSQISEQTHSGTVGEAQVSVVTTSPEANRLAKRTEYSAGKSLLHYLNISTTQPLKDLLQWLASFLGRSGAAQGAPEDLRPQHAEPTGTAAPFRRGFGNGFKTALDAISLLATSLKVDHKRFDVTLKAEQINSLQGAIVEGRANFKEIEMLVKTRGDLQCVRTLALSLTHDAGSHQPSIKTALANLATDHPNPSVFLNGLMTFLQGQETRWFEKNRSNPEALLDAQAQNDFISEQLQTHIDNLGAHEANKILEQLEGSFGQRAYGVMGTAIELLGLADDDDQLLSRMTRAEGLSDSLISLLRAKLDMPEMGMKSSPTLDSLYQLNPLELAALVSLGIKLQ
;
A
#
# COMPACT_ATOMS: atom_id res chain seq x y z
N MET A 1 37.48 -10.31 48.15
CA MET A 1 37.81 -8.94 48.62
C MET A 1 38.60 -8.25 47.51
N LEU A 2 38.02 -7.18 46.96
CA LEU A 2 38.62 -6.07 46.19
C LEU A 2 39.46 -6.33 44.91
N ILE A 3 38.83 -6.03 43.76
CA ILE A 3 39.19 -5.05 42.71
C ILE A 3 40.66 -4.95 42.24
N ASN A 4 40.89 -5.18 40.93
CA ASN A 4 41.44 -4.14 40.04
C ASN A 4 41.27 -4.50 38.56
N GLY A 5 40.61 -3.59 37.84
CA GLY A 5 40.39 -3.66 36.41
C GLY A 5 41.63 -3.24 35.61
N TYR A 6 41.78 -3.85 34.44
CA TYR A 6 42.64 -3.33 33.38
C TYR A 6 41.79 -3.10 32.14
N GLN A 7 41.48 -1.82 31.91
CA GLN A 7 41.01 -1.32 30.62
C GLN A 7 42.20 -1.36 29.65
N SER A 8 42.12 -2.22 28.64
CA SER A 8 43.02 -2.18 27.49
C SER A 8 42.55 -1.07 26.53
N TYR A 9 43.09 0.13 26.70
CA TYR A 9 43.00 1.18 25.71
C TYR A 9 43.83 0.78 24.49
N GLN A 10 43.16 0.37 23.40
CA GLN A 10 43.79 0.36 22.08
C GLN A 10 44.01 1.82 21.67
N TYR A 11 45.29 2.20 21.58
CA TYR A 11 45.73 3.44 20.98
C TYR A 11 45.22 3.52 19.53
N LEU A 12 44.22 4.36 19.28
CA LEU A 12 43.95 4.85 17.94
C LEU A 12 45.06 5.85 17.58
N PRO A 13 45.68 5.73 16.39
CA PRO A 13 46.67 6.68 15.92
C PRO A 13 46.06 8.09 15.92
N SER A 14 46.69 8.98 16.67
CA SER A 14 46.46 10.41 16.58
C SER A 14 47.02 10.92 15.26
N GLN A 15 46.25 11.80 14.61
CA GLN A 15 46.65 12.65 13.49
C GLN A 15 46.94 11.94 12.16
N ILE A 16 45.87 11.70 11.40
CA ILE A 16 45.97 11.87 9.94
C ILE A 16 45.83 13.38 9.69
N SER A 17 46.96 14.09 9.67
CA SER A 17 47.04 15.42 9.07
C SER A 17 47.09 15.23 7.55
N GLU A 18 45.95 14.97 6.92
CA GLU A 18 45.83 15.01 5.47
C GLU A 18 45.79 16.47 5.02
N GLN A 19 46.96 17.04 4.74
CA GLN A 19 47.05 18.29 3.98
C GLN A 19 46.64 18.02 2.54
N THR A 20 45.34 18.09 2.26
CA THR A 20 44.82 18.16 0.90
C THR A 20 44.92 19.61 0.41
N HIS A 21 45.58 19.81 -0.73
CA HIS A 21 45.74 21.13 -1.33
C HIS A 21 44.46 21.53 -2.08
N SER A 22 44.10 22.82 -2.04
CA SER A 22 43.01 23.35 -2.88
C SER A 22 43.43 23.34 -4.35
N GLY A 23 42.52 22.91 -5.22
CA GLY A 23 42.75 22.79 -6.66
C GLY A 23 41.44 22.51 -7.42
N THR A 24 41.55 22.27 -8.72
CA THR A 24 40.43 21.92 -9.59
C THR A 24 40.51 20.45 -9.96
N VAL A 25 39.41 19.71 -9.79
CA VAL A 25 39.24 18.36 -10.33
C VAL A 25 38.14 18.41 -11.38
N GLY A 26 38.53 18.34 -12.67
CA GLY A 26 37.61 18.61 -13.78
C GLY A 26 37.22 20.09 -13.84
N GLU A 27 35.93 20.39 -14.02
CA GLU A 27 35.37 21.75 -14.02
C GLU A 27 35.02 22.27 -12.60
N ALA A 28 35.16 21.44 -11.57
CA ALA A 28 34.78 21.78 -10.21
C ALA A 28 35.97 22.33 -9.39
N GLN A 29 35.77 23.48 -8.76
CA GLN A 29 36.70 24.00 -7.75
C GLN A 29 36.52 23.26 -6.43
N VAL A 30 37.63 22.81 -5.84
CA VAL A 30 37.63 22.06 -4.58
C VAL A 30 38.36 22.87 -3.51
N SER A 31 37.67 23.11 -2.41
CA SER A 31 38.21 23.75 -1.21
C SER A 31 38.15 22.80 -0.03
N VAL A 32 39.17 22.85 0.84
CA VAL A 32 39.16 22.11 2.10
C VAL A 32 38.14 22.75 3.04
N VAL A 33 37.18 21.95 3.51
CA VAL A 33 36.16 22.37 4.48
C VAL A 33 36.19 21.41 5.66
N THR A 34 35.99 21.94 6.86
CA THR A 34 35.94 21.15 8.09
C THR A 34 34.78 20.16 8.03
N THR A 35 35.07 18.87 8.19
CA THR A 35 34.07 17.80 8.12
C THR A 35 33.12 17.87 9.32
N SER A 36 31.80 17.84 9.07
CA SER A 36 30.81 17.90 10.15
C SER A 36 30.85 16.66 11.06
N PRO A 37 30.39 16.75 12.31
CA PRO A 37 30.30 15.61 13.22
C PRO A 37 29.45 14.45 12.65
N GLU A 38 28.39 14.75 11.89
CA GLU A 38 27.52 13.78 11.25
C GLU A 38 28.24 13.03 10.12
N ALA A 39 28.98 13.75 9.27
CA ALA A 39 29.78 13.15 8.21
C ALA A 39 30.88 12.23 8.78
N ASN A 40 31.48 12.62 9.91
CA ASN A 40 32.43 11.77 10.63
C ASN A 40 31.78 10.53 11.27
N ARG A 41 30.54 10.62 11.75
CA ARG A 41 29.79 9.45 12.26
C ARG A 41 29.44 8.49 11.14
N LEU A 42 29.02 9.00 9.98
CA LEU A 42 28.69 8.18 8.81
C LEU A 42 29.92 7.45 8.27
N ALA A 43 31.07 8.12 8.20
CA ALA A 43 32.33 7.52 7.74
C ALA A 43 32.80 6.35 8.63
N LYS A 44 32.36 6.31 9.89
CA LYS A 44 32.69 5.25 10.86
C LYS A 44 31.57 4.24 11.07
N ARG A 45 30.52 4.28 10.25
CA ARG A 45 29.39 3.34 10.34
C ARG A 45 29.89 1.91 10.16
N THR A 46 29.64 1.08 11.17
CA THR A 46 29.80 -0.36 11.09
C THR A 46 28.42 -1.00 11.06
N GLU A 47 28.25 -2.01 10.20
CA GLU A 47 27.04 -2.81 10.16
C GLU A 47 27.34 -4.18 10.74
N TYR A 48 26.42 -4.68 11.57
CA TYR A 48 26.53 -6.05 12.08
C TYR A 48 26.30 -7.02 10.93
N SER A 49 27.12 -8.07 10.85
CA SER A 49 27.00 -9.10 9.80
C SER A 49 25.69 -9.85 9.95
N ALA A 50 24.63 -9.40 9.27
CA ALA A 50 23.39 -10.13 9.14
C ALA A 50 23.64 -11.34 8.22
N GLY A 51 23.42 -12.54 8.74
CA GLY A 51 23.41 -13.76 7.92
C GLY A 51 24.54 -14.77 8.17
N LYS A 52 25.26 -14.71 9.30
CA LYS A 52 26.07 -15.88 9.72
C LYS A 52 25.16 -17.12 9.76
N SER A 53 25.50 -18.10 8.93
CA SER A 53 24.80 -19.38 8.78
C SER A 53 23.45 -19.39 8.06
N LEU A 54 22.96 -18.26 7.50
CA LEU A 54 21.67 -18.23 6.79
C LEU A 54 21.62 -19.22 5.62
N LEU A 55 22.73 -19.35 4.88
CA LEU A 55 22.85 -20.29 3.76
C LEU A 55 22.84 -21.76 4.19
N HIS A 56 23.13 -22.09 5.46
CA HIS A 56 23.00 -23.47 5.97
C HIS A 56 21.54 -23.84 6.25
N TYR A 57 20.67 -22.85 6.51
CA TYR A 57 19.25 -23.07 6.78
C TYR A 57 18.36 -22.92 5.54
N LEU A 58 18.89 -22.35 4.45
CA LEU A 58 18.19 -22.22 3.18
C LEU A 58 18.53 -23.39 2.27
N ASN A 59 17.55 -24.26 2.02
CA ASN A 59 17.70 -25.35 1.08
C ASN A 59 17.45 -24.82 -0.35
N ILE A 60 18.51 -24.37 -1.01
CA ILE A 60 18.43 -23.80 -2.37
C ILE A 60 18.27 -24.95 -3.36
N SER A 61 17.06 -25.10 -3.93
CA SER A 61 16.81 -25.99 -5.06
C SER A 61 16.77 -25.18 -6.34
N THR A 62 17.50 -25.60 -7.37
CA THR A 62 17.51 -24.97 -8.69
C THR A 62 16.19 -25.25 -9.41
N THR A 63 15.23 -24.36 -9.23
CA THR A 63 13.94 -24.41 -9.94
C THR A 63 14.11 -23.89 -11.38
N GLN A 64 13.22 -24.29 -12.29
CA GLN A 64 13.24 -23.83 -13.68
C GLN A 64 13.21 -22.29 -13.82
N PRO A 65 12.44 -21.53 -13.01
CA PRO A 65 12.48 -20.06 -13.02
C PRO A 65 13.86 -19.48 -12.70
N LEU A 66 14.62 -20.14 -11.82
CA LEU A 66 15.99 -19.70 -11.50
C LEU A 66 16.94 -19.90 -12.68
N LYS A 67 16.76 -20.98 -13.47
CA LYS A 67 17.54 -21.22 -14.69
C LYS A 67 17.23 -20.18 -15.76
N ASP A 68 15.96 -19.87 -15.96
CA ASP A 68 15.52 -18.88 -16.95
C ASP A 68 16.03 -17.48 -16.57
N LEU A 69 16.01 -17.12 -15.28
CA LEU A 69 16.60 -15.89 -14.74
C LEU A 69 18.12 -15.85 -14.96
N LEU A 70 18.83 -16.94 -14.67
CA LEU A 70 20.28 -17.01 -14.86
C LEU A 70 20.66 -16.92 -16.34
N GLN A 71 19.87 -17.50 -17.23
CA GLN A 71 20.08 -17.43 -18.68
C GLN A 71 19.82 -16.02 -19.21
N TRP A 72 18.80 -15.34 -18.69
CA TRP A 72 18.55 -13.92 -18.96
C TRP A 72 19.70 -13.02 -18.46
N LEU A 73 20.19 -13.23 -17.24
CA LEU A 73 21.33 -12.48 -16.70
C LEU A 73 22.62 -12.71 -17.51
N ALA A 74 22.87 -13.96 -17.94
CA ALA A 74 23.99 -14.29 -18.82
C ALA A 74 23.89 -13.58 -20.18
N SER A 75 22.68 -13.37 -20.69
CA SER A 75 22.46 -12.61 -21.95
C SER A 75 22.79 -11.12 -21.83
N PHE A 76 22.63 -10.55 -20.63
CA PHE A 76 23.03 -9.16 -20.33
C PHE A 76 24.55 -9.00 -20.22
N LEU A 77 25.22 -10.00 -19.65
CA LEU A 77 26.68 -9.99 -19.47
C LEU A 77 27.44 -10.38 -20.75
N GLY A 78 26.80 -11.05 -21.71
CA GLY A 78 27.40 -11.52 -22.97
C GLY A 78 27.31 -10.55 -24.16
N ARG A 79 26.59 -9.43 -24.06
CA ARG A 79 26.52 -8.42 -25.13
C ARG A 79 27.62 -7.37 -24.98
N SER A 80 28.85 -7.75 -25.30
CA SER A 80 29.92 -6.80 -25.60
C SER A 80 30.78 -7.36 -26.71
N GLY A 81 30.56 -6.88 -27.93
CA GLY A 81 31.50 -7.01 -29.04
C GLY A 81 31.10 -7.97 -30.17
N ALA A 82 30.19 -7.55 -31.03
CA ALA A 82 30.26 -7.85 -32.47
C ALA A 82 29.40 -6.84 -33.24
N ALA A 83 30.07 -5.86 -33.84
CA ALA A 83 29.51 -4.96 -34.84
C ALA A 83 29.19 -5.74 -36.13
N GLN A 84 28.10 -5.40 -36.81
CA GLN A 84 27.96 -5.67 -38.26
C GLN A 84 26.92 -4.74 -38.89
N GLY A 85 27.35 -4.12 -39.99
CA GLY A 85 26.60 -3.16 -40.79
C GLY A 85 25.52 -3.78 -41.67
N ALA A 86 24.76 -2.87 -42.29
CA ALA A 86 23.67 -3.12 -43.24
C ALA A 86 24.14 -3.88 -44.52
N PRO A 87 23.22 -4.41 -45.35
CA PRO A 87 22.47 -3.54 -46.27
C PRO A 87 20.99 -3.91 -46.49
N GLU A 88 20.28 -2.95 -47.09
CA GLU A 88 18.92 -3.04 -47.62
C GLU A 88 18.78 -3.96 -48.85
N ASP A 89 17.52 -4.38 -49.02
CA ASP A 89 16.76 -4.49 -50.27
C ASP A 89 16.54 -5.88 -50.92
N LEU A 90 15.35 -6.00 -51.51
CA LEU A 90 14.66 -7.14 -52.14
C LEU A 90 13.46 -7.72 -51.36
N ARG A 91 12.33 -7.02 -51.46
CA ARG A 91 10.97 -7.58 -51.54
C ARG A 91 10.61 -7.84 -53.02
N PRO A 92 9.44 -8.42 -53.40
CA PRO A 92 8.47 -9.30 -52.71
C PRO A 92 7.91 -10.44 -53.61
N GLN A 93 7.44 -11.59 -53.09
CA GLN A 93 6.31 -12.39 -53.66
C GLN A 93 5.66 -13.20 -52.53
N HIS A 94 4.49 -12.78 -52.03
CA HIS A 94 3.16 -13.38 -52.27
C HIS A 94 2.94 -14.78 -51.66
N ALA A 95 2.36 -14.79 -50.46
CA ALA A 95 1.22 -15.62 -50.09
C ALA A 95 0.58 -15.07 -48.79
N GLU A 96 -0.48 -14.28 -48.94
CA GLU A 96 -1.56 -14.20 -47.93
C GLU A 96 -2.61 -15.30 -48.29
N PRO A 97 -3.60 -15.66 -47.43
CA PRO A 97 -4.15 -14.85 -46.34
C PRO A 97 -4.50 -15.63 -45.06
N THR A 98 -4.38 -15.01 -43.88
CA THR A 98 -5.51 -14.89 -42.93
C THR A 98 -5.14 -14.04 -41.72
N GLY A 99 -5.92 -12.98 -41.51
CA GLY A 99 -6.20 -12.45 -40.18
C GLY A 99 -5.17 -11.53 -39.54
N THR A 100 -5.01 -10.31 -40.05
CA THR A 100 -4.57 -9.19 -39.21
C THR A 100 -5.67 -8.13 -39.16
N ALA A 101 -6.53 -8.26 -38.14
CA ALA A 101 -7.08 -7.06 -37.53
C ALA A 101 -5.94 -6.35 -36.78
N ALA A 102 -5.91 -5.03 -36.91
CA ALA A 102 -4.98 -4.07 -36.33
C ALA A 102 -4.56 -4.36 -34.86
N PRO A 103 -3.44 -3.81 -34.36
CA PRO A 103 -3.01 -3.99 -32.98
C PRO A 103 -4.03 -3.33 -32.04
N PHE A 104 -4.97 -4.13 -31.54
CA PHE A 104 -5.95 -3.71 -30.56
C PHE A 104 -5.31 -3.75 -29.16
N ARG A 105 -5.14 -2.53 -28.62
CA ARG A 105 -5.23 -2.13 -27.20
C ARG A 105 -4.99 -3.19 -26.13
N ARG A 106 -4.02 -2.86 -25.26
CA ARG A 106 -3.85 -3.31 -23.86
C ARG A 106 -5.21 -3.54 -23.18
N GLY A 107 -5.68 -4.78 -23.18
CA GLY A 107 -6.91 -5.23 -22.53
C GLY A 107 -6.57 -5.88 -21.19
N PHE A 108 -7.31 -5.49 -20.15
CA PHE A 108 -7.21 -6.03 -18.79
C PHE A 108 -7.36 -7.57 -18.79
N GLY A 109 -6.54 -8.27 -18.00
CA GLY A 109 -6.65 -9.72 -17.83
C GLY A 109 -7.88 -10.11 -17.00
N ASN A 110 -8.51 -11.22 -17.35
CA ASN A 110 -9.78 -11.74 -16.80
C ASN A 110 -9.71 -12.22 -15.32
N GLY A 111 -8.75 -11.76 -14.51
CA GLY A 111 -8.47 -12.30 -13.18
C GLY A 111 -9.64 -12.12 -12.19
N PHE A 112 -10.24 -10.93 -12.18
CA PHE A 112 -11.44 -10.66 -11.37
C PHE A 112 -12.63 -11.57 -11.76
N LYS A 113 -12.92 -11.67 -13.07
CA LYS A 113 -13.97 -12.56 -13.59
C LYS A 113 -13.70 -14.01 -13.19
N THR A 114 -12.45 -14.44 -13.30
CA THR A 114 -12.03 -15.79 -12.92
C THR A 114 -12.26 -16.06 -11.43
N ALA A 115 -12.01 -15.08 -10.56
CA ALA A 115 -12.31 -15.21 -9.15
C ALA A 115 -13.82 -15.36 -8.87
N LEU A 116 -14.66 -14.51 -9.48
CA LEU A 116 -16.12 -14.62 -9.35
C LEU A 116 -16.71 -15.92 -9.91
N ASP A 117 -16.21 -16.36 -11.07
CA ASP A 117 -16.61 -17.62 -11.68
C ASP A 117 -16.20 -18.78 -10.78
N ALA A 118 -15.00 -18.73 -10.18
CA ALA A 118 -14.53 -19.73 -9.22
C ALA A 118 -15.42 -19.79 -7.98
N ILE A 119 -15.79 -18.65 -7.41
CA ILE A 119 -16.72 -18.59 -6.27
C ILE A 119 -18.06 -19.20 -6.64
N SER A 120 -18.59 -18.87 -7.82
CA SER A 120 -19.90 -19.38 -8.27
C SER A 120 -19.89 -20.91 -8.39
N LEU A 121 -18.80 -21.48 -8.89
CA LEU A 121 -18.62 -22.93 -8.98
C LEU A 121 -18.39 -23.60 -7.60
N LEU A 122 -17.62 -22.95 -6.73
CA LEU A 122 -17.29 -23.48 -5.41
C LEU A 122 -18.43 -23.32 -4.39
N ALA A 123 -19.37 -22.40 -4.62
CA ALA A 123 -20.55 -22.19 -3.80
C ALA A 123 -21.44 -23.45 -3.68
N THR A 124 -21.37 -24.36 -4.65
CA THR A 124 -22.08 -25.65 -4.63
C THR A 124 -21.16 -26.85 -4.44
N SER A 125 -19.86 -26.62 -4.22
CA SER A 125 -18.87 -27.70 -4.11
C SER A 125 -18.96 -28.41 -2.76
N LEU A 126 -18.90 -29.75 -2.79
CA LEU A 126 -18.83 -30.59 -1.58
C LEU A 126 -17.48 -30.49 -0.85
N LYS A 127 -16.45 -29.90 -1.48
CA LYS A 127 -15.13 -29.70 -0.87
C LYS A 127 -15.10 -28.53 0.10
N VAL A 128 -16.10 -27.65 0.03
CA VAL A 128 -16.22 -26.49 0.92
C VAL A 128 -17.16 -26.84 2.07
N ASP A 129 -16.71 -26.60 3.30
CA ASP A 129 -17.57 -26.72 4.46
C ASP A 129 -18.51 -25.50 4.53
N HIS A 130 -19.74 -25.68 4.05
CA HIS A 130 -20.76 -24.65 4.01
C HIS A 130 -21.38 -24.31 5.37
N LYS A 131 -21.12 -25.10 6.41
CA LYS A 131 -21.62 -24.86 7.77
C LYS A 131 -20.66 -24.00 8.58
N ARG A 132 -19.40 -23.91 8.16
CA ARG A 132 -18.35 -23.13 8.80
C ARG A 132 -18.17 -21.76 8.15
N PHE A 133 -18.24 -20.71 8.97
CA PHE A 133 -18.12 -19.31 8.55
C PHE A 133 -16.78 -18.67 8.90
N ASP A 134 -15.89 -19.39 9.58
CA ASP A 134 -14.55 -18.91 9.88
C ASP A 134 -13.69 -18.77 8.62
N VAL A 135 -12.84 -17.75 8.56
CA VAL A 135 -11.85 -17.59 7.49
C VAL A 135 -10.57 -18.31 7.92
N THR A 136 -10.12 -19.23 7.07
CA THR A 136 -8.90 -20.01 7.26
C THR A 136 -7.74 -19.53 6.38
N LEU A 137 -8.03 -18.63 5.44
CA LEU A 137 -7.04 -17.97 4.59
C LEU A 137 -6.08 -17.13 5.43
N LYS A 138 -4.78 -17.34 5.20
CA LYS A 138 -3.72 -16.51 5.80
C LYS A 138 -3.53 -15.21 5.01
N ALA A 139 -2.96 -14.20 5.67
CA ALA A 139 -2.68 -12.91 5.06
C ALA A 139 -1.85 -13.03 3.76
N GLU A 140 -0.83 -13.89 3.73
CA GLU A 140 0.01 -14.07 2.53
C GLU A 140 -0.78 -14.65 1.35
N GLN A 141 -1.78 -15.50 1.64
CA GLN A 141 -2.64 -16.10 0.63
C GLN A 141 -3.62 -15.08 0.07
N ILE A 142 -4.17 -14.21 0.92
CA ILE A 142 -5.04 -13.10 0.51
C ILE A 142 -4.25 -12.11 -0.36
N ASN A 143 -3.04 -11.73 0.05
CA ASN A 143 -2.17 -10.82 -0.70
C ASN A 143 -1.76 -11.40 -2.05
N SER A 144 -1.40 -12.69 -2.08
CA SER A 144 -1.04 -13.38 -3.32
C SER A 144 -2.24 -13.47 -4.27
N LEU A 145 -3.43 -13.75 -3.74
CA LEU A 145 -4.65 -13.80 -4.52
C LEU A 145 -5.05 -12.42 -5.04
N GLN A 146 -4.89 -11.37 -4.24
CA GLN A 146 -5.10 -9.99 -4.66
C GLN A 146 -4.19 -9.62 -5.83
N GLY A 147 -2.88 -9.86 -5.70
CA GLY A 147 -1.92 -9.60 -6.78
C GLY A 147 -2.27 -10.37 -8.05
N ALA A 148 -2.64 -11.65 -7.92
CA ALA A 148 -3.09 -12.47 -9.05
C ALA A 148 -4.38 -11.93 -9.69
N ILE A 149 -5.35 -11.43 -8.91
CA ILE A 149 -6.58 -10.83 -9.45
C ILE A 149 -6.26 -9.54 -10.21
N VAL A 150 -5.46 -8.65 -9.62
CA VAL A 150 -5.09 -7.35 -10.20
C VAL A 150 -4.29 -7.52 -11.49
N GLU A 151 -3.33 -8.44 -11.50
CA GLU A 151 -2.49 -8.72 -12.66
C GLU A 151 -3.19 -9.59 -13.72
N GLY A 152 -4.44 -10.00 -13.48
CA GLY A 152 -5.19 -10.85 -14.40
C GLY A 152 -4.70 -12.30 -14.47
N ARG A 153 -3.89 -12.74 -13.50
CA ARG A 153 -3.31 -14.09 -13.39
C ARG A 153 -4.07 -15.04 -12.46
N ALA A 154 -5.18 -14.59 -11.87
CA ALA A 154 -5.98 -15.43 -10.98
C ALA A 154 -6.44 -16.70 -11.66
N ASN A 155 -6.35 -17.82 -10.95
CA ASN A 155 -6.57 -19.16 -11.47
C ASN A 155 -7.60 -19.90 -10.59
N PHE A 156 -8.59 -20.52 -11.22
CA PHE A 156 -9.61 -21.33 -10.54
C PHE A 156 -9.00 -22.36 -9.59
N LYS A 157 -7.97 -23.08 -10.02
CA LYS A 157 -7.41 -24.20 -9.24
C LYS A 157 -6.70 -23.73 -7.98
N GLU A 158 -6.07 -22.56 -8.03
CA GLU A 158 -5.45 -21.93 -6.86
C GLU A 158 -6.52 -21.49 -5.87
N ILE A 159 -7.59 -20.85 -6.35
CA ILE A 159 -8.72 -20.45 -5.52
C ILE A 159 -9.41 -21.68 -4.89
N GLU A 160 -9.61 -22.75 -5.65
CA GLU A 160 -10.17 -24.02 -5.15
C GLU A 160 -9.31 -24.63 -4.02
N MET A 161 -7.98 -24.55 -4.11
CA MET A 161 -7.09 -25.07 -3.04
C MET A 161 -7.09 -24.18 -1.79
N LEU A 162 -7.32 -22.88 -1.96
CA LEU A 162 -7.34 -21.90 -0.89
C LEU A 162 -8.64 -21.95 -0.07
N VAL A 163 -9.77 -22.14 -0.75
CA VAL A 163 -11.10 -22.06 -0.14
C VAL A 163 -11.48 -23.38 0.54
N LYS A 164 -11.63 -23.35 1.87
CA LYS A 164 -12.04 -24.53 2.66
C LYS A 164 -13.41 -24.36 3.31
N THR A 165 -13.77 -23.13 3.67
CA THR A 165 -15.01 -22.83 4.39
C THR A 165 -15.89 -21.86 3.60
N ARG A 166 -17.14 -21.70 4.05
CA ARG A 166 -18.01 -20.61 3.57
C ARG A 166 -17.41 -19.23 3.88
N GLY A 167 -16.68 -19.10 4.99
CA GLY A 167 -15.94 -17.88 5.32
C GLY A 167 -14.90 -17.53 4.25
N ASP A 168 -14.10 -18.51 3.82
CA ASP A 168 -13.11 -18.33 2.76
C ASP A 168 -13.75 -17.93 1.42
N LEU A 169 -14.88 -18.57 1.05
CA LEU A 169 -15.65 -18.19 -0.14
C LEU A 169 -16.08 -16.73 -0.10
N GLN A 170 -16.60 -16.28 1.04
CA GLN A 170 -17.02 -14.89 1.21
C GLN A 170 -15.83 -13.93 1.20
N CYS A 171 -14.69 -14.33 1.76
CA CYS A 171 -13.44 -13.57 1.71
C CYS A 171 -12.94 -13.39 0.27
N VAL A 172 -12.86 -14.47 -0.52
CA VAL A 172 -12.44 -14.40 -1.93
C VAL A 172 -13.44 -13.60 -2.77
N ARG A 173 -14.75 -13.75 -2.53
CA ARG A 173 -15.80 -12.95 -3.18
C ARG A 173 -15.66 -11.48 -2.89
N THR A 174 -15.47 -11.17 -1.63
CA THR A 174 -15.24 -9.83 -1.13
C THR A 174 -14.02 -9.21 -1.78
N LEU A 175 -12.88 -9.92 -1.77
CA LEU A 175 -11.63 -9.46 -2.36
C LEU A 175 -11.77 -9.23 -3.87
N ALA A 176 -12.39 -10.16 -4.59
CA ALA A 176 -12.67 -9.98 -6.00
C ALA A 176 -13.57 -8.75 -6.22
N LEU A 177 -14.64 -8.60 -5.44
CA LEU A 177 -15.57 -7.48 -5.57
C LEU A 177 -14.95 -6.14 -5.21
N SER A 178 -14.04 -6.05 -4.23
CA SER A 178 -13.30 -4.82 -3.95
C SER A 178 -12.36 -4.42 -5.09
N LEU A 179 -11.96 -5.41 -5.91
CA LEU A 179 -11.07 -5.23 -7.05
C LEU A 179 -11.84 -5.08 -8.39
N THR A 180 -13.18 -5.15 -8.38
CA THR A 180 -14.04 -4.95 -9.58
C THR A 180 -13.93 -3.56 -10.19
N HIS A 181 -13.44 -2.58 -9.43
CA HIS A 181 -13.50 -1.20 -9.83
C HIS A 181 -12.36 -0.86 -10.78
N ASP A 182 -12.72 -0.83 -12.06
CA ASP A 182 -12.13 -0.09 -13.18
C ASP A 182 -10.75 0.57 -12.90
N ALA A 183 -9.69 -0.23 -12.90
CA ALA A 183 -8.30 0.22 -12.72
C ALA A 183 -7.77 1.10 -13.88
N GLY A 184 -8.65 1.46 -14.82
CA GLY A 184 -8.35 2.34 -15.95
C GLY A 184 -8.82 3.79 -15.80
N SER A 185 -9.70 4.13 -14.83
CA SER A 185 -10.28 5.49 -14.81
C SER A 185 -10.30 6.22 -13.47
N HIS A 186 -10.29 5.58 -12.30
CA HIS A 186 -10.35 6.31 -11.03
C HIS A 186 -9.31 5.82 -10.01
N GLN A 187 -8.24 6.59 -9.82
CA GLN A 187 -7.42 6.51 -8.61
C GLN A 187 -8.34 6.60 -7.37
N PRO A 188 -8.03 5.90 -6.26
CA PRO A 188 -8.79 6.07 -5.03
C PRO A 188 -8.90 7.56 -4.69
N SER A 189 -10.11 8.02 -4.42
CA SER A 189 -10.38 9.44 -4.22
C SER A 189 -11.48 9.63 -3.20
N ILE A 190 -11.50 10.80 -2.55
CA ILE A 190 -12.58 11.16 -1.64
C ILE A 190 -13.94 11.16 -2.34
N LYS A 191 -14.00 11.54 -3.62
CA LYS A 191 -15.24 11.51 -4.40
C LYS A 191 -15.78 10.07 -4.52
N THR A 192 -14.91 9.11 -4.81
CA THR A 192 -15.27 7.69 -4.87
C THR A 192 -15.68 7.15 -3.50
N ALA A 193 -15.01 7.58 -2.43
CA ALA A 193 -15.37 7.19 -1.07
C ALA A 193 -16.76 7.69 -0.67
N LEU A 194 -17.08 8.96 -0.95
CA LEU A 194 -18.40 9.54 -0.69
C LEU A 194 -19.50 8.84 -1.51
N ALA A 195 -19.24 8.58 -2.80
CA ALA A 195 -20.17 7.83 -3.63
C ALA A 195 -20.40 6.39 -3.11
N ASN A 196 -19.36 5.74 -2.60
CA ASN A 196 -19.46 4.42 -1.96
C ASN A 196 -20.34 4.46 -0.69
N LEU A 197 -20.20 5.50 0.14
CA LEU A 197 -21.07 5.71 1.30
C LEU A 197 -22.51 6.03 0.90
N ALA A 198 -22.76 6.61 -0.27
CA ALA A 198 -24.11 6.83 -0.76
C ALA A 198 -24.81 5.53 -1.25
N THR A 199 -24.15 4.37 -1.18
CA THR A 199 -24.75 3.07 -1.53
C THR A 199 -25.42 2.39 -0.33
N ASP A 200 -26.22 1.34 -0.58
CA ASP A 200 -26.87 0.58 0.49
C ASP A 200 -25.90 -0.36 1.21
N HIS A 201 -24.79 -0.71 0.57
CA HIS A 201 -23.78 -1.63 1.07
C HIS A 201 -22.36 -1.06 0.85
N PRO A 202 -21.95 -0.04 1.63
CA PRO A 202 -20.65 0.59 1.45
C PRO A 202 -19.51 -0.40 1.68
N ASN A 203 -18.47 -0.30 0.86
CA ASN A 203 -17.27 -1.11 0.95
C ASN A 203 -16.21 -0.40 1.83
N PRO A 204 -15.73 -1.04 2.93
CA PRO A 204 -14.70 -0.47 3.80
C PRO A 204 -13.38 -0.15 3.07
N SER A 205 -12.96 -0.99 2.12
CA SER A 205 -11.72 -0.77 1.36
C SER A 205 -11.82 0.49 0.50
N VAL A 206 -12.96 0.73 -0.17
CA VAL A 206 -13.15 1.91 -1.01
C VAL A 206 -13.16 3.19 -0.16
N PHE A 207 -13.84 3.13 0.98
CA PHE A 207 -13.90 4.24 1.92
C PHE A 207 -12.51 4.59 2.48
N LEU A 208 -11.82 3.62 3.08
CA LEU A 208 -10.53 3.86 3.73
C LEU A 208 -9.44 4.25 2.72
N ASN A 209 -9.36 3.62 1.55
CA ASN A 209 -8.39 4.02 0.53
C ASN A 209 -8.65 5.44 0.00
N GLY A 210 -9.92 5.84 -0.12
CA GLY A 210 -10.27 7.19 -0.54
C GLY A 210 -9.90 8.25 0.50
N LEU A 211 -10.08 7.97 1.79
CA LEU A 211 -9.60 8.83 2.88
C LEU A 211 -8.09 8.96 2.88
N MET A 212 -7.37 7.83 2.82
CA MET A 212 -5.91 7.81 2.87
C MET A 212 -5.29 8.53 1.67
N THR A 213 -5.83 8.32 0.47
CA THR A 213 -5.34 9.01 -0.73
C THR A 213 -5.66 10.49 -0.70
N PHE A 214 -6.83 10.88 -0.16
CA PHE A 214 -7.15 12.29 0.03
C PHE A 214 -6.19 12.96 1.01
N LEU A 215 -5.93 12.36 2.17
CA LEU A 215 -4.98 12.86 3.15
C LEU A 215 -3.60 13.04 2.54
N GLN A 216 -3.06 12.01 1.89
CA GLN A 216 -1.76 12.08 1.22
C GLN A 216 -1.71 13.20 0.16
N GLY A 217 -2.78 13.36 -0.60
CA GLY A 217 -2.91 14.43 -1.59
C GLY A 217 -2.90 15.82 -0.94
N GLN A 218 -3.62 16.02 0.16
CA GLN A 218 -3.65 17.30 0.86
C GLN A 218 -2.37 17.59 1.64
N GLU A 219 -1.70 16.57 2.21
CA GLU A 219 -0.38 16.70 2.83
C GLU A 219 0.64 17.23 1.82
N THR A 220 0.63 16.66 0.62
CA THR A 220 1.52 17.10 -0.47
C THR A 220 1.24 18.55 -0.87
N ARG A 221 -0.05 18.92 -1.03
CA ARG A 221 -0.45 20.30 -1.35
C ARG A 221 -0.13 21.29 -0.24
N TRP A 222 -0.28 20.90 1.02
CA TRP A 222 0.10 21.72 2.17
C TRP A 222 1.61 21.99 2.18
N PHE A 223 2.41 20.94 1.95
CA PHE A 223 3.85 21.05 1.88
C PHE A 223 4.30 21.96 0.73
N GLU A 224 3.68 21.83 -0.45
CA GLU A 224 3.97 22.68 -1.59
C GLU A 224 3.59 24.15 -1.34
N LYS A 225 2.40 24.39 -0.77
CA LYS A 225 1.90 25.73 -0.42
C LYS A 225 2.82 26.44 0.58
N ASN A 226 3.35 25.72 1.55
CA ASN A 226 4.15 26.27 2.65
C ASN A 226 5.65 25.99 2.53
N ARG A 227 6.15 25.59 1.34
CA ARG A 227 7.56 25.23 1.14
C ARG A 227 8.54 26.32 1.58
N SER A 228 8.15 27.59 1.48
CA SER A 228 8.94 28.76 1.88
C SER A 228 8.62 29.28 3.29
N ASN A 229 7.71 28.64 4.03
CA ASN A 229 7.31 29.02 5.38
C ASN A 229 7.45 27.83 6.35
N PRO A 230 8.65 27.64 6.94
CA PRO A 230 8.92 26.50 7.82
C PRO A 230 8.11 26.54 9.12
N GLU A 231 7.71 27.72 9.62
CA GLU A 231 6.86 27.82 10.81
C GLU A 231 5.46 27.27 10.53
N ALA A 232 4.87 27.62 9.37
CA ALA A 232 3.58 27.07 8.96
C ALA A 232 3.62 25.56 8.73
N LEU A 233 4.76 24.99 8.30
CA LEU A 233 4.89 23.54 8.13
C LEU A 233 4.79 22.76 9.47
N LEU A 234 5.11 23.41 10.59
CA LEU A 234 5.05 22.81 11.93
C LEU A 234 3.70 23.02 12.62
N ASP A 235 2.82 23.83 12.04
CA ASP A 235 1.49 24.09 12.59
C ASP A 235 0.50 22.99 12.19
N ALA A 236 0.37 22.01 13.08
CA ALA A 236 -0.55 20.88 12.90
C ALA A 236 -2.02 21.32 12.84
N GLN A 237 -2.40 22.38 13.56
CA GLN A 237 -3.77 22.89 13.55
C GLN A 237 -4.07 23.54 12.21
N ALA A 238 -3.20 24.42 11.73
CA ALA A 238 -3.38 25.08 10.44
C ALA A 238 -3.41 24.07 9.27
N GLN A 239 -2.63 22.98 9.38
CA GLN A 239 -2.70 21.90 8.40
C GLN A 239 -4.06 21.18 8.45
N ASN A 240 -4.58 20.87 9.64
CA ASN A 240 -5.88 20.22 9.78
C ASN A 240 -7.03 21.11 9.30
N ASP A 241 -6.97 22.41 9.58
CA ASP A 241 -7.92 23.40 9.08
C ASP A 241 -7.90 23.42 7.55
N PHE A 242 -6.70 23.48 6.94
CA PHE A 242 -6.55 23.40 5.49
C PHE A 242 -7.16 22.12 4.91
N ILE A 243 -6.89 20.96 5.49
CA ILE A 243 -7.45 19.68 5.03
C ILE A 243 -8.98 19.69 5.14
N SER A 244 -9.52 20.22 6.24
CA SER A 244 -10.96 20.33 6.49
C SER A 244 -11.65 21.27 5.50
N GLU A 245 -11.02 22.39 5.16
CA GLU A 245 -11.50 23.29 4.09
C GLU A 245 -11.57 22.57 2.74
N GLN A 246 -10.53 21.80 2.39
CA GLN A 246 -10.53 21.02 1.14
C GLN A 246 -11.63 19.96 1.16
N LEU A 247 -11.88 19.34 2.31
CA LEU A 247 -12.95 18.36 2.48
C LEU A 247 -14.33 19.01 2.32
N GLN A 248 -14.54 20.20 2.89
CA GLN A 248 -15.78 20.96 2.76
C GLN A 248 -16.16 21.18 1.30
N THR A 249 -15.19 21.46 0.41
CA THR A 249 -15.49 21.63 -1.03
C THR A 249 -16.11 20.39 -1.66
N HIS A 250 -15.79 19.19 -1.18
CA HIS A 250 -16.42 17.96 -1.65
C HIS A 250 -17.84 17.81 -1.10
N ILE A 251 -18.05 18.20 0.15
CA ILE A 251 -19.36 18.16 0.82
C ILE A 251 -20.33 19.18 0.22
N ASP A 252 -19.86 20.37 -0.13
CA ASP A 252 -20.67 21.41 -0.79
C ASP A 252 -21.28 20.94 -2.11
N ASN A 253 -20.56 20.10 -2.84
CA ASN A 253 -21.01 19.54 -4.11
C ASN A 253 -22.03 18.39 -3.98
N LEU A 254 -22.31 17.88 -2.78
CA LEU A 254 -23.30 16.83 -2.57
C LEU A 254 -24.73 17.37 -2.59
N GLY A 255 -25.66 16.59 -3.14
CA GLY A 255 -27.10 16.84 -2.98
C GLY A 255 -27.58 16.53 -1.55
N ALA A 256 -28.67 17.15 -1.10
CA ALA A 256 -29.19 16.94 0.26
C ALA A 256 -29.56 15.47 0.56
N HIS A 257 -30.12 14.74 -0.42
CA HIS A 257 -30.43 13.32 -0.25
C HIS A 257 -29.17 12.46 -0.12
N GLU A 258 -28.16 12.73 -0.95
CA GLU A 258 -26.88 12.04 -0.92
C GLU A 258 -26.15 12.31 0.41
N ALA A 259 -26.11 13.56 0.86
CA ALA A 259 -25.51 13.95 2.13
C ALA A 259 -26.20 13.27 3.32
N ASN A 260 -27.54 13.20 3.35
CA ASN A 260 -28.27 12.47 4.39
C ASN A 260 -27.88 10.99 4.41
N LYS A 261 -27.85 10.34 3.24
CA LYS A 261 -27.52 8.92 3.15
C LYS A 261 -26.08 8.62 3.59
N ILE A 262 -25.13 9.47 3.20
CA ILE A 262 -23.73 9.36 3.65
C ILE A 262 -23.65 9.52 5.17
N LEU A 263 -24.36 10.52 5.73
CA LEU A 263 -24.38 10.75 7.18
C LEU A 263 -24.98 9.55 7.93
N GLU A 264 -26.08 8.98 7.45
CA GLU A 264 -26.69 7.76 8.02
C GLU A 264 -25.71 6.58 8.04
N GLN A 265 -24.91 6.39 6.98
CA GLN A 265 -23.89 5.32 6.97
C GLN A 265 -22.76 5.56 7.96
N LEU A 266 -22.27 6.81 8.05
CA LEU A 266 -21.18 7.18 8.95
C LEU A 266 -21.59 7.17 10.43
N GLU A 267 -22.82 7.53 10.75
CA GLU A 267 -23.34 7.45 12.14
C GLU A 267 -23.86 6.05 12.50
N GLY A 268 -24.19 5.25 11.48
CA GLY A 268 -24.74 3.92 11.60
C GLY A 268 -23.68 2.82 11.87
N SER A 269 -24.08 1.58 11.61
CA SER A 269 -23.23 0.41 11.84
C SER A 269 -21.98 0.40 10.98
N PHE A 270 -22.06 0.92 9.74
CA PHE A 270 -20.91 0.98 8.86
C PHE A 270 -19.81 1.86 9.46
N GLY A 271 -20.13 3.11 9.83
CA GLY A 271 -19.15 4.03 10.38
C GLY A 271 -18.58 3.55 11.71
N GLN A 272 -19.42 3.06 12.63
CA GLN A 272 -18.94 2.46 13.89
C GLN A 272 -17.90 1.36 13.67
N ARG A 273 -18.13 0.51 12.66
CA ARG A 273 -17.16 -0.52 12.30
C ARG A 273 -15.94 0.04 11.60
N ALA A 274 -16.09 1.03 10.71
CA ALA A 274 -14.95 1.70 10.09
C ALA A 274 -14.02 2.35 11.13
N TYR A 275 -14.58 2.96 12.19
CA TYR A 275 -13.81 3.42 13.35
C TYR A 275 -13.06 2.29 14.02
N GLY A 276 -13.76 1.20 14.35
CA GLY A 276 -13.12 0.03 14.96
C GLY A 276 -11.97 -0.52 14.11
N VAL A 277 -12.13 -0.57 12.77
CA VAL A 277 -11.10 -1.01 11.83
C VAL A 277 -9.88 -0.07 11.85
N MET A 278 -10.11 1.24 11.82
CA MET A 278 -9.02 2.22 11.94
C MET A 278 -8.32 2.13 13.30
N GLY A 279 -9.07 1.93 14.39
CA GLY A 279 -8.51 1.72 15.73
C GLY A 279 -7.63 0.47 15.79
N THR A 280 -8.11 -0.68 15.32
CA THR A 280 -7.32 -1.92 15.24
C THR A 280 -6.08 -1.73 14.35
N ALA A 281 -6.19 -0.99 13.25
CA ALA A 281 -5.04 -0.67 12.39
C ALA A 281 -3.97 0.16 13.11
N ILE A 282 -4.39 1.19 13.85
CA ILE A 282 -3.51 2.06 14.63
C ILE A 282 -2.77 1.24 15.70
N GLU A 283 -3.48 0.35 16.39
CA GLU A 283 -2.87 -0.56 17.38
C GLU A 283 -1.84 -1.49 16.74
N LEU A 284 -2.16 -2.14 15.61
CA LEU A 284 -1.25 -3.04 14.92
C LEU A 284 0.01 -2.32 14.42
N LEU A 285 -0.15 -1.11 13.87
CA LEU A 285 0.96 -0.29 13.40
C LEU A 285 1.84 0.20 14.55
N GLY A 286 1.23 0.57 15.68
CA GLY A 286 1.95 0.98 16.89
C GLY A 286 2.73 -0.17 17.54
N LEU A 287 2.24 -1.40 17.43
CA LEU A 287 2.96 -2.59 17.92
C LEU A 287 4.10 -3.03 16.99
N ALA A 288 3.98 -2.78 15.69
CA ALA A 288 4.94 -3.23 14.69
C ALA A 288 6.22 -2.36 14.61
N ASP A 289 6.19 -1.11 15.09
CA ASP A 289 7.30 -0.13 15.02
C ASP A 289 7.93 -0.01 13.60
N ASP A 290 7.12 -0.26 12.58
CA ASP A 290 7.55 -0.48 11.19
C ASP A 290 7.34 0.76 10.30
N ASP A 291 6.22 1.49 10.47
CA ASP A 291 5.82 2.59 9.57
C ASP A 291 5.11 3.73 10.32
N ASP A 292 5.92 4.64 10.89
CA ASP A 292 5.46 5.84 11.60
C ASP A 292 4.59 6.76 10.74
N GLN A 293 4.82 6.79 9.43
CA GLN A 293 4.05 7.65 8.54
C GLN A 293 2.66 7.08 8.30
N LEU A 294 2.54 5.77 8.09
CA LEU A 294 1.25 5.11 7.95
C LEU A 294 0.46 5.17 9.26
N LEU A 295 1.10 4.96 10.40
CA LEU A 295 0.50 5.12 11.73
C LEU A 295 -0.07 6.54 11.93
N SER A 296 0.75 7.55 11.63
CA SER A 296 0.33 8.95 11.71
C SER A 296 -0.88 9.23 10.80
N ARG A 297 -0.83 8.78 9.54
CA ARG A 297 -1.94 8.98 8.59
C ARG A 297 -3.21 8.24 9.00
N MET A 298 -3.12 7.02 9.53
CA MET A 298 -4.29 6.30 10.02
C MET A 298 -4.96 7.01 11.20
N THR A 299 -4.16 7.52 12.14
CA THR A 299 -4.65 8.34 13.25
C THR A 299 -5.37 9.60 12.75
N ARG A 300 -4.83 10.24 11.69
CA ARG A 300 -5.46 11.39 11.06
C ARG A 300 -6.72 11.04 10.25
N ALA A 301 -6.78 9.85 9.64
CA ALA A 301 -7.95 9.38 8.90
C ALA A 301 -9.16 9.15 9.81
N GLU A 302 -8.91 8.73 11.05
CA GLU A 302 -9.93 8.66 12.10
C GLU A 302 -10.52 10.06 12.37
N GLY A 303 -9.69 11.07 12.67
CA GLY A 303 -10.15 12.44 12.89
C GLY A 303 -10.78 13.11 11.64
N LEU A 304 -10.36 12.69 10.44
CA LEU A 304 -10.99 13.14 9.20
C LEU A 304 -12.41 12.56 9.04
N SER A 305 -12.63 11.34 9.52
CA SER A 305 -13.97 10.73 9.56
C SER A 305 -14.88 11.49 10.53
N ASP A 306 -14.33 12.00 11.64
CA ASP A 306 -15.08 12.87 12.55
C ASP A 306 -15.49 14.17 11.84
N SER A 307 -14.52 14.77 11.15
CA SER A 307 -14.71 15.99 10.38
C SER A 307 -15.78 15.80 9.30
N LEU A 308 -15.79 14.65 8.60
CA LEU A 308 -16.84 14.31 7.63
C LEU A 308 -18.24 14.37 8.25
N ILE A 309 -18.44 13.78 9.43
CA ILE A 309 -19.73 13.79 10.11
C ILE A 309 -20.13 15.22 10.49
N SER A 310 -19.22 16.00 11.06
CA SER A 310 -19.50 17.39 11.44
C SER A 310 -19.86 18.26 10.24
N LEU A 311 -19.10 18.17 9.13
CA LEU A 311 -19.37 18.95 7.91
C LEU A 311 -20.68 18.53 7.24
N LEU A 312 -21.03 17.24 7.25
CA LEU A 312 -22.31 16.75 6.73
C LEU A 312 -23.50 17.22 7.56
N ARG A 313 -23.39 17.19 8.90
CA ARG A 313 -24.43 17.75 9.78
C ARG A 313 -24.60 19.24 9.58
N ALA A 314 -23.51 19.99 9.47
CA ALA A 314 -23.55 21.42 9.19
C ALA A 314 -24.25 21.71 7.85
N LYS A 315 -23.95 20.93 6.80
CA LYS A 315 -24.63 21.04 5.50
C LYS A 315 -26.14 20.76 5.58
N LEU A 316 -26.55 19.87 6.48
CA LEU A 316 -27.93 19.45 6.67
C LEU A 316 -28.67 20.26 7.75
N ASP A 317 -28.08 21.34 8.26
CA ASP A 317 -28.60 22.16 9.35
C ASP A 317 -28.95 21.34 10.61
N MET A 318 -28.18 20.28 10.88
CA MET A 318 -28.35 19.39 12.03
C MET A 318 -27.41 19.78 13.18
N PRO A 319 -27.83 19.63 14.45
CA PRO A 319 -26.99 19.94 15.59
C PRO A 319 -25.80 18.96 15.68
N GLU A 320 -24.67 19.45 16.18
CA GLU A 320 -23.58 18.56 16.57
C GLU A 320 -24.04 17.63 17.69
N MET A 321 -23.86 16.33 17.48
CA MET A 321 -23.93 15.34 18.56
C MET A 321 -22.53 14.82 18.83
N GLY A 322 -22.16 14.75 20.11
CA GLY A 322 -20.96 14.03 20.52
C GLY A 322 -21.00 12.60 19.97
N MET A 323 -19.91 12.17 19.34
CA MET A 323 -19.81 10.81 18.84
C MET A 323 -20.10 9.82 19.96
N LYS A 324 -20.99 8.86 19.69
CA LYS A 324 -21.09 7.69 20.54
C LYS A 324 -19.73 7.00 20.46
N SER A 325 -19.11 6.75 21.61
CA SER A 325 -17.88 5.96 21.71
C SER A 325 -18.03 4.71 20.85
N SER A 326 -17.19 4.62 19.81
CA SER A 326 -17.21 3.49 18.89
C SER A 326 -17.02 2.18 19.67
N PRO A 327 -17.72 1.10 19.30
CA PRO A 327 -17.46 -0.19 19.91
C PRO A 327 -15.99 -0.55 19.67
N THR A 328 -15.26 -0.77 20.75
CA THR A 328 -13.84 -1.15 20.69
C THR A 328 -13.75 -2.51 20.01
N LEU A 329 -13.22 -2.54 18.78
CA LEU A 329 -12.83 -3.80 18.14
C LEU A 329 -11.48 -4.20 18.72
N ASP A 330 -11.50 -4.91 19.85
CA ASP A 330 -10.31 -5.25 20.63
C ASP A 330 -9.41 -6.31 19.95
N SER A 331 -9.80 -6.84 18.78
CA SER A 331 -9.05 -7.92 18.13
C SER A 331 -9.36 -8.08 16.64
N LEU A 332 -8.31 -8.43 15.86
CA LEU A 332 -8.39 -8.87 14.46
C LEU A 332 -9.47 -9.93 14.20
N TYR A 333 -9.76 -10.82 15.15
CA TYR A 333 -10.77 -11.87 15.00
C TYR A 333 -12.21 -11.34 14.95
N GLN A 334 -12.44 -10.08 15.36
CA GLN A 334 -13.74 -9.43 15.29
C GLN A 334 -13.96 -8.75 13.92
N LEU A 335 -12.89 -8.59 13.14
CA LEU A 335 -12.96 -8.03 11.80
C LEU A 335 -13.53 -9.05 10.83
N ASN A 336 -14.48 -8.62 10.02
CA ASN A 336 -15.00 -9.43 8.94
C ASN A 336 -14.04 -9.43 7.73
N PRO A 337 -14.28 -10.28 6.73
CA PRO A 337 -13.38 -10.39 5.58
C PRO A 337 -13.20 -9.08 4.78
N LEU A 338 -14.23 -8.23 4.70
CA LEU A 338 -14.16 -6.93 3.99
C LEU A 338 -13.23 -5.96 4.71
N GLU A 339 -13.24 -6.00 6.03
CA GLU A 339 -12.41 -5.16 6.88
C GLU A 339 -10.96 -5.61 6.87
N LEU A 340 -10.72 -6.92 6.98
CA LEU A 340 -9.39 -7.49 6.83
C LEU A 340 -8.78 -7.16 5.45
N ALA A 341 -9.58 -7.30 4.38
CA ALA A 341 -9.15 -6.93 3.03
C ALA A 341 -8.87 -5.42 2.90
N ALA A 342 -9.65 -4.58 3.58
CA ALA A 342 -9.39 -3.15 3.62
C ALA A 342 -8.04 -2.82 4.30
N LEU A 343 -7.74 -3.43 5.45
CA LEU A 343 -6.46 -3.25 6.13
C LEU A 343 -5.28 -3.69 5.25
N VAL A 344 -5.40 -4.88 4.64
CA VAL A 344 -4.40 -5.41 3.69
C VAL A 344 -4.19 -4.46 2.51
N SER A 345 -5.25 -3.88 1.96
CA SER A 345 -5.15 -2.96 0.82
C SER A 345 -4.38 -1.68 1.15
N LEU A 346 -4.31 -1.31 2.44
CA LEU A 346 -3.52 -0.19 2.95
C LEU A 346 -2.07 -0.59 3.29
N GLY A 347 -1.68 -1.85 3.06
CA GLY A 347 -0.35 -2.37 3.36
C GLY A 347 -0.16 -2.86 4.80
N ILE A 348 -1.24 -2.96 5.59
CA ILE A 348 -1.16 -3.41 6.98
C ILE A 348 -0.99 -4.94 7.02
N LYS A 349 0.05 -5.38 7.72
CA LYS A 349 0.35 -6.81 7.92
C LYS A 349 -0.56 -7.36 9.02
N LEU A 350 -1.37 -8.36 8.66
CA LEU A 350 -2.18 -9.12 9.62
C LEU A 350 -1.31 -10.29 10.10
N GLN A 351 -0.71 -10.18 11.28
CA GLN A 351 0.16 -11.23 11.86
C GLN A 351 -0.63 -12.33 12.58
#